data_AF-A0A4U6M2R4-F1
#
_entry.id   AF-A0A4U6M2R4-F1
#
_cell.length_a   1.000
_cell.length_b   1.000
_cell.length_c   1.000
_cell.angle_alpha   90.00
_cell.angle_beta   90.00
_cell.angle_gamma   90.00
#
_symmetry.space_group_name_H-M   'P 1'
#
loop_
_entity.id
_entity.type
_entity.pdbx_description
1 polymer ?
#
loop_
_entity_poly.entity_id
_entity_poly.type
_entity_poly.pdbx_seq_one_letter_code
_entity_poly.pdbx_strand_id
1 'polypeptide(L)' 'MKITLDPEFYSLEAVADMTQQFSDFMRVESVVGEEMLLIMNVKQEYDEERSQIINAFLNNILELSIQDIMNNER' A
#
# COMPACT_ATOMS: atom_id res chain seq x y z
N MET A 1 -11.13 -3.21 -3.82
CA MET A 1 -11.17 -3.08 -2.34
C MET A 1 -10.82 -1.65 -1.97
N LYS A 2 -11.43 -1.10 -0.92
CA LYS A 2 -11.09 0.23 -0.38
C LYS A 2 -10.55 0.08 1.03
N ILE A 3 -9.44 0.74 1.34
CA ILE A 3 -8.84 0.75 2.68
C ILE A 3 -8.46 2.18 3.02
N THR A 4 -8.84 2.61 4.22
CA THR A 4 -8.35 3.84 4.82
C THR A 4 -7.12 3.52 5.67
N LEU A 5 -6.05 4.26 5.46
CA LEU A 5 -4.80 4.17 6.22
C LEU A 5 -4.62 5.42 7.07
N ASP A 6 -4.04 5.22 8.24
CA ASP A 6 -3.66 6.31 9.16
C ASP A 6 -2.41 7.03 8.62
N PRO A 7 -2.50 8.32 8.26
CA PRO A 7 -1.37 9.07 7.73
C PRO A 7 -0.24 9.29 8.75
N GLU A 8 -0.46 9.04 10.05
CA GLU A 8 0.62 9.07 11.06
C GLU A 8 1.54 7.85 10.97
N PHE A 9 1.04 6.73 10.44
CA PHE A 9 1.76 5.46 10.38
C PHE A 9 2.20 5.06 8.98
N TYR A 10 1.52 5.54 7.94
CA TYR A 10 1.77 5.15 6.55
C TYR A 10 2.35 6.30 5.73
N SER A 11 3.49 6.05 5.08
CA SER A 11 4.14 7.04 4.22
C SER A 11 3.62 6.97 2.78
N LEU A 12 3.49 8.12 2.13
CA LEU A 12 3.11 8.18 0.71
C LEU A 12 4.18 7.58 -0.20
N GLU A 13 5.44 7.66 0.22
CA GLU A 13 6.58 7.08 -0.49
C GLU A 13 6.50 5.54 -0.49
N ALA A 14 6.27 4.92 0.67
CA ALA A 14 6.06 3.48 0.78
C ALA A 14 4.90 2.99 -0.11
N VAL A 15 3.79 3.73 -0.14
CA VAL A 15 2.64 3.42 -1.01
C VAL A 15 3.01 3.55 -2.49
N ALA A 16 3.73 4.60 -2.89
CA ALA A 16 4.16 4.79 -4.26
C ALA A 16 5.10 3.67 -4.73
N ASP A 17 6.09 3.33 -3.91
CA ASP A 17 7.06 2.26 -4.18
C ASP A 17 6.38 0.91 -4.34
N MET A 18 5.50 0.55 -3.40
CA MET A 18 4.75 -0.71 -3.50
C MET A 18 3.77 -0.71 -4.66
N THR A 19 3.15 0.42 -4.99
CA THR A 19 2.28 0.51 -6.16
C THR A 19 3.03 0.19 -7.44
N GLN A 20 4.28 0.67 -7.56
CA GLN A 20 5.14 0.35 -8.69
C GLN A 20 5.55 -1.13 -8.70
N GLN A 21 5.97 -1.68 -7.56
CA GLN A 21 6.40 -3.08 -7.46
C GLN A 21 5.26 -4.08 -7.71
N PHE A 22 4.03 -3.73 -7.34
CA PHE A 22 2.87 -4.61 -7.49
C PHE A 22 2.07 -4.38 -8.78
N SER A 23 2.54 -3.51 -9.68
CA SER A 23 1.83 -3.15 -10.92
C SER A 23 1.52 -4.34 -11.85
N ASP A 24 2.33 -5.40 -11.77
CA ASP A 24 2.08 -6.64 -12.50
C ASP A 24 0.91 -7.45 -11.93
N PHE A 25 0.56 -7.29 -10.65
CA PHE A 25 -0.47 -8.06 -9.97
C PHE A 25 -1.77 -7.28 -9.75
N MET A 26 -1.66 -5.98 -9.52
CA MET A 26 -2.80 -5.13 -9.16
C MET A 26 -2.60 -3.68 -9.57
N ARG A 27 -3.71 -2.96 -9.69
CA ARG A 27 -3.73 -1.50 -9.79
C ARG A 27 -4.10 -0.92 -8.44
N VAL A 28 -3.29 0.03 -7.97
CA VAL A 28 -3.56 0.80 -6.75
C VAL A 28 -3.70 2.27 -7.10
N GLU A 29 -4.75 2.90 -6.58
CA GLU A 29 -4.93 4.35 -6.61
C GLU A 29 -4.94 4.85 -5.19
N SER A 30 -4.18 5.91 -4.90
CA SER A 30 -4.18 6.58 -3.60
C SER A 30 -4.83 7.96 -3.73
N VAL A 31 -5.66 8.31 -2.75
CA VAL A 31 -6.24 9.65 -2.58
C VAL A 31 -5.78 10.17 -1.24
N VAL A 32 -5.15 11.34 -1.24
CA VAL A 32 -4.61 11.98 -0.03
C VAL A 32 -5.54 13.12 0.37
N GLY A 33 -6.10 13.05 1.57
CA GLY A 33 -6.91 14.09 2.21
C GLY A 33 -6.62 14.15 3.70
N GLU A 34 -7.65 14.26 4.55
CA GLU A 34 -7.52 14.07 6.00
C GLU A 34 -7.11 12.63 6.36
N GLU A 35 -7.45 11.69 5.49
CA GLU A 35 -7.03 10.29 5.57
C GLU A 35 -6.35 9.88 4.26
N MET A 36 -5.57 8.81 4.31
CA MET A 36 -5.01 8.19 3.11
C MET A 36 -5.93 7.05 2.65
N LEU A 37 -6.62 7.24 1.52
CA LEU A 37 -7.50 6.22 0.95
C LEU A 37 -6.79 5.45 -0.15
N LEU A 38 -6.77 4.12 -0.04
CA LEU A 38 -6.30 3.21 -1.09
C LEU A 38 -7.47 2.51 -1.78
N ILE A 39 -7.45 2.54 -3.12
CA ILE A 39 -8.33 1.76 -3.98
C ILE A 39 -7.50 0.70 -4.68
N MET A 40 -7.68 -0.56 -4.27
CA MET A 40 -6.90 -1.70 -4.73
C MET A 40 -7.72 -2.61 -5.63
N ASN A 41 -7.20 -2.88 -6.83
CA ASN A 41 -7.82 -3.74 -7.83
C ASN A 41 -6.81 -4.79 -8.32
N VAL A 42 -6.87 -5.99 -7.75
CA VAL A 42 -6.11 -7.16 -8.23
C VAL A 42 -6.63 -7.55 -9.61
N LYS A 43 -5.71 -7.88 -10.53
CA LYS A 43 -6.08 -8.29 -11.89
C LYS A 43 -6.82 -9.63 -11.84
N GLN A 44 -7.69 -9.87 -12.82
CA GLN A 44 -8.59 -11.01 -12.82
C GLN A 44 -7.83 -12.35 -12.90
N GLU A 45 -6.67 -12.38 -13.56
CA GLU A 45 -5.83 -13.58 -13.63
C GLU A 45 -5.27 -14.04 -12.27
N TYR A 46 -5.36 -13.21 -11.22
CA TYR A 46 -4.89 -13.52 -9.86
C TYR A 46 -6.01 -13.52 -8.81
N ASP A 47 -7.26 -13.80 -9.21
CA ASP A 47 -8.40 -13.74 -8.28
C ASP A 47 -8.30 -14.83 -7.18
N GLU A 48 -7.67 -15.98 -7.46
CA GLU A 48 -7.42 -17.05 -6.48
C GLU A 48 -6.39 -16.60 -5.40
N GLU A 49 -5.38 -15.83 -5.79
CA GLU A 49 -4.33 -15.30 -4.90
C GLU A 49 -4.64 -13.91 -4.35
N ARG A 50 -5.82 -13.35 -4.65
CA ARG A 50 -6.21 -11.97 -4.33
C ARG A 50 -5.88 -11.55 -2.91
N SER A 51 -6.26 -12.38 -1.93
CA SER A 51 -6.02 -12.10 -0.52
C SER A 51 -4.54 -12.08 -0.17
N GLN A 52 -3.74 -12.96 -0.78
CA GLN A 52 -2.29 -13.02 -0.55
C GLN A 52 -1.59 -11.79 -1.13
N ILE A 53 -1.96 -11.38 -2.35
CA ILE A 53 -1.43 -10.19 -3.02
C ILE A 53 -1.73 -8.93 -2.21
N ILE A 54 -2.99 -8.76 -1.77
CA ILE A 54 -3.40 -7.61 -0.96
C ILE A 54 -2.65 -7.60 0.37
N ASN A 55 -2.56 -8.73 1.06
CA ASN A 55 -1.86 -8.80 2.34
C ASN A 55 -0.36 -8.52 2.21
N ALA A 56 0.28 -9.05 1.17
CA ALA A 56 1.68 -8.77 0.89
C ALA A 56 1.91 -7.28 0.61
N PHE A 57 1.05 -6.66 -0.20
CA PHE A 57 1.09 -5.22 -0.44
C PHE A 57 0.98 -4.41 0.86
N LEU A 58 -0.03 -4.71 1.70
CA LEU A 58 -0.29 -3.98 2.94
C LEU A 58 0.83 -4.15 3.99
N ASN A 59 1.40 -5.35 4.08
CA ASN A 59 2.53 -5.59 4.99
C ASN A 59 3.77 -4.83 4.54
N ASN A 60 4.08 -4.83 3.23
CA ASN A 60 5.26 -4.15 2.74
C ASN A 60 5.16 -2.63 2.90
N ILE A 61 4.00 -2.02 2.65
CA ILE A 61 3.83 -0.58 2.91
C ILE A 61 3.99 -0.26 4.40
N LEU A 62 3.53 -1.13 5.30
CA LEU A 62 3.67 -0.95 6.75
C LEU A 62 5.14 -1.03 7.16
N GLU A 63 5.86 -2.05 6.69
CA GLU A 63 7.28 -2.25 6.98
C GLU A 63 8.12 -1.06 6.51
N LEU A 64 7.90 -0.58 5.29
CA LEU A 64 8.59 0.59 4.76
C LEU A 64 8.25 1.86 5.54
N SER A 65 6.97 2.07 5.87
CA SER A 65 6.57 3.27 6.63
C SER A 65 7.18 3.30 8.03
N ILE A 66 7.31 2.15 8.70
CA ILE A 66 8.02 2.04 9.99
C ILE A 66 9.50 2.39 9.81
N GLN A 67 10.16 1.91 8.76
CA GLN A 67 11.55 2.24 8.48
C GLN A 67 11.73 3.74 8.23
N ASP A 68 10.83 4.37 7.48
CA ASP A 68 10.86 5.81 7.22
C ASP A 68 10.75 6.62 8.51
N ILE A 69 9.83 6.26 9.40
CA ILE A 69 9.66 6.90 10.72
C ILE A 69 10.94 6.76 11.54
N MET A 70 11.46 5.53 11.68
CA MET A 70 12.68 5.27 12.46
C MET A 70 13.92 5.99 11.92
N ASN A 71 14.01 6.17 10.60
CA ASN A 71 15.11 6.89 9.97
C ASN A 71 14.99 8.40 10.13
N ASN A 72 13.77 8.95 10.17
CA ASN A 72 13.51 10.37 10.33
C ASN A 72 13.54 10.85 11.80
N GLU A 73 13.44 9.95 12.77
CA GLU A 73 13.62 10.25 14.21
C GLU A 73 15.09 10.36 14.66
N ARG A 74 16.06 10.13 13.76
CA ARG A 74 17.51 10.24 14.02
C ARG A 74 18.09 11.60 13.67
#